data_AF-A0A2M6X548-F1
#
_entry.id   AF-A0A2M6X548-F1
#
_cell.length_a   1.000
_cell.length_b   1.000
_cell.length_c   1.000
_cell.angle_alpha   90.00
_cell.angle_beta   90.00
_cell.angle_gamma   90.00
#
_symmetry.space_group_name_H-M   'P 1'
#
loop_
_entity.id
_entity.type
_entity.pdbx_description
1 polymer ?
#
loop_
_entity_poly.entity_id
_entity_poly.type
_entity_poly.pdbx_seq_one_letter_code
_entity_poly.pdbx_strand_id
1 'polypeptide(L)'
;MTPILSSPRSLLHQLGIGFTASGACHLRSSNDTSRGLSSGKWVSALWASAFFVFVLLPENGFSRVFRFEEKSFGAYFGGSYFYLPSSVSAIENTSGSQTVVSAPLQNGYGAEFGFMLSRSAGQLRFGLELLYPKKITQLSATDSLGNELMSINSQLLIWGPTAALEIFLIKESEFRLIFSFGAGLSQARVLTEYTLTAQGLATYPGVVNYTEEATSSTVSTFGALGTEFLFVDNVAALFSLGYRYMNFTSFNHARSGTALTGTAESGSSALTNAGDARSMNFSHAYANLLFRFYF
;
A
#
# COMPACT_ATOMS: atom_id res chain seq x y z
N MET A 1 51.20 -1.77 28.63
CA MET A 1 50.49 -0.89 29.58
C MET A 1 49.00 -1.17 29.45
N THR A 2 48.40 -1.42 30.59
CA THR A 2 47.10 -2.03 30.87
C THR A 2 45.92 -1.07 30.56
N PRO A 3 44.76 -1.54 30.07
CA PRO A 3 43.56 -0.71 29.96
C PRO A 3 42.83 -0.65 31.30
N ILE A 4 42.40 0.54 31.72
CA ILE A 4 41.52 0.73 32.89
C ILE A 4 40.09 0.91 32.38
N LEU A 5 39.29 -0.12 32.60
CA LEU A 5 37.83 -0.10 32.64
C LEU A 5 37.38 0.56 33.96
N SER A 6 36.43 1.49 33.89
CA SER A 6 35.58 1.83 35.04
C SER A 6 34.11 1.89 34.60
N SER A 7 33.33 0.97 35.13
CA SER A 7 31.88 0.84 35.01
C SER A 7 31.20 1.43 36.27
N PRO A 8 29.87 1.32 36.48
CA PRO A 8 29.01 2.48 36.72
C PRO A 8 28.44 2.55 38.15
N ARG A 9 27.98 3.74 38.56
CA ARG A 9 27.12 3.96 39.75
C ARG A 9 26.05 4.98 39.37
N SER A 10 24.79 4.57 39.19
CA SER A 10 23.76 4.39 40.22
C SER A 10 23.40 5.68 40.95
N LEU A 11 22.23 6.25 40.65
CA LEU A 11 21.43 6.98 41.64
C LEU A 11 19.98 7.06 41.17
N LEU A 12 19.20 6.14 41.75
CA LEU A 12 17.75 6.14 41.92
C LEU A 12 17.42 6.96 43.18
N HIS A 13 16.15 7.38 43.30
CA HIS A 13 15.52 8.29 44.29
C HIS A 13 15.50 9.76 43.84
N GLN A 14 14.38 10.52 43.89
CA GLN A 14 13.14 10.34 44.63
C GLN A 14 12.05 11.33 44.13
N LEU A 15 10.80 10.84 44.10
CA LEU A 15 9.54 11.48 44.52
C LEU A 15 9.23 12.96 44.15
N GLY A 16 8.00 13.18 43.66
CA GLY A 16 7.20 14.34 44.12
C GLY A 16 6.24 15.00 43.13
N ILE A 17 5.05 14.40 42.95
CA ILE A 17 3.71 15.02 43.02
C ILE A 17 3.45 16.36 42.29
N GLY A 18 2.43 16.37 41.43
CA GLY A 18 1.76 17.60 40.99
C GLY A 18 0.59 17.38 40.03
N PHE A 19 -0.54 16.87 40.54
CA PHE A 19 -1.83 16.89 39.84
C PHE A 19 -2.50 18.25 40.14
N THR A 20 -2.77 19.04 39.10
CA THR A 20 -3.72 20.17 39.18
C THR A 20 -4.64 20.14 37.98
N ALA A 21 -5.88 19.69 38.22
CA ALA A 21 -7.01 19.93 37.35
C ALA A 21 -7.57 21.32 37.65
N SER A 22 -7.73 22.16 36.63
CA SER A 22 -8.60 23.34 36.69
C SER A 22 -9.25 23.50 35.34
N GLY A 23 -10.58 23.44 35.34
CA GLY A 23 -11.40 23.56 34.14
C GLY A 23 -11.53 25.00 33.66
N ALA A 24 -11.91 25.13 32.40
CA ALA A 24 -12.75 26.22 31.93
C ALA A 24 -13.58 25.70 30.75
N CYS A 25 -14.86 25.54 31.04
CA CYS A 25 -15.93 25.30 30.09
C CYS A 25 -16.13 26.56 29.25
N HIS A 26 -15.99 26.48 27.92
CA HIS A 26 -16.50 27.48 27.01
C HIS A 26 -17.33 26.80 25.93
N LEU A 27 -18.65 26.81 26.14
CA LEU A 27 -19.66 26.56 25.14
C LEU A 27 -19.62 27.69 24.10
N ARG A 28 -19.18 27.38 22.88
CA ARG A 28 -19.41 28.24 21.71
C ARG A 28 -20.29 27.47 20.72
N SER A 29 -21.53 27.94 20.63
CA SER A 29 -22.51 27.57 19.61
C SER A 29 -22.10 28.24 18.29
N SER A 30 -21.86 27.44 17.26
CA SER A 30 -21.94 27.88 15.87
C SER A 30 -22.64 26.80 15.07
N ASN A 31 -23.86 27.12 14.62
CA ASN A 31 -24.55 26.44 13.55
C ASN A 31 -23.62 26.34 12.34
N ASP A 32 -23.32 25.12 11.90
CA ASP A 32 -22.78 24.91 10.57
C ASP A 32 -23.48 23.73 9.90
N THR A 33 -24.54 24.05 9.18
CA THR A 33 -25.22 23.19 8.23
C THR A 33 -24.38 23.10 6.95
N SER A 34 -23.44 22.16 6.91
CA SER A 34 -22.89 21.69 5.64
C SER A 34 -22.85 20.16 5.63
N ARG A 35 -23.82 19.57 4.92
CA ARG A 35 -23.88 18.13 4.63
C ARG A 35 -22.79 17.80 3.60
N GLY A 36 -21.57 17.59 4.07
CA GLY A 36 -20.52 16.89 3.33
C GLY A 36 -20.79 15.38 3.38
N LEU A 37 -21.22 14.80 2.26
CA LEU A 37 -21.30 13.36 2.07
C LEU A 37 -19.90 12.75 2.23
N SER A 38 -19.64 12.18 3.41
CA SER A 38 -18.40 11.49 3.71
C SER A 38 -18.33 10.18 2.92
N SER A 39 -17.26 10.04 2.14
CA SER A 39 -16.87 8.87 1.34
C SER A 39 -16.55 7.61 2.18
N GLY A 40 -16.83 7.61 3.49
CA GLY A 40 -16.49 6.55 4.43
C GLY A 40 -17.52 5.43 4.59
N LYS A 41 -18.72 5.54 4.01
CA LYS A 41 -19.79 4.53 4.20
C LYS A 41 -19.75 3.34 3.23
N TRP A 42 -18.99 3.44 2.14
CA TRP A 42 -18.91 2.36 1.16
C TRP A 42 -18.02 1.20 1.61
N VAL A 43 -16.99 1.48 2.42
CA VAL A 43 -16.05 0.45 2.89
C VAL A 43 -16.74 -0.49 3.89
N SER A 44 -17.56 0.03 4.83
CA SER A 44 -18.23 -0.80 5.85
C SER A 44 -19.30 -1.74 5.29
N ALA A 45 -19.93 -1.41 4.17
CA ALA A 45 -20.97 -2.25 3.56
C ALA A 45 -20.38 -3.49 2.85
N LEU A 46 -19.18 -3.36 2.27
CA LEU A 46 -18.47 -4.48 1.62
C LEU A 46 -17.98 -5.53 2.62
N TRP A 47 -17.51 -5.10 3.81
CA TRP A 47 -17.12 -6.03 4.89
C TRP A 47 -18.31 -6.83 5.44
N ALA A 48 -19.48 -6.21 5.61
CA ALA A 48 -20.67 -6.90 6.12
C ALA A 48 -21.20 -7.95 5.12
N SER A 49 -21.02 -7.72 3.82
CA SER A 49 -21.54 -8.60 2.76
C SER A 49 -20.68 -9.86 2.58
N ALA A 50 -19.36 -9.72 2.70
CA ALA A 50 -18.43 -10.85 2.60
C ALA A 50 -18.49 -11.78 3.81
N PHE A 51 -18.82 -11.26 5.00
CA PHE A 51 -18.97 -12.07 6.21
C PHE A 51 -20.22 -12.95 6.18
N PHE A 52 -21.29 -12.53 5.47
CA PHE A 52 -22.56 -13.24 5.47
C PHE A 52 -22.61 -14.47 4.53
N VAL A 53 -21.71 -14.54 3.54
CA VAL A 53 -21.66 -15.69 2.61
C VAL A 53 -20.96 -16.91 3.23
N PHE A 54 -20.15 -16.72 4.30
CA PHE A 54 -19.42 -17.82 4.94
C PHE A 54 -20.22 -18.65 5.96
N VAL A 55 -21.41 -18.20 6.38
CA VAL A 55 -22.14 -18.80 7.53
C VAL A 55 -23.18 -19.87 7.13
N LEU A 56 -23.43 -20.10 5.83
CA LEU A 56 -24.54 -20.94 5.38
C LEU A 56 -24.15 -22.29 4.74
N LEU A 57 -22.92 -22.77 4.93
CA LEU A 57 -22.57 -24.13 4.52
C LEU A 57 -22.88 -25.10 5.68
N PRO A 58 -23.76 -26.12 5.48
CA PRO A 58 -24.11 -27.08 6.52
C PRO A 58 -22.89 -27.92 6.92
N GLU A 59 -22.56 -27.91 8.21
CA GLU A 59 -21.56 -28.79 8.82
C GLU A 59 -22.16 -30.20 9.01
N ASN A 60 -21.92 -31.08 8.06
CA ASN A 60 -22.10 -32.52 8.29
C ASN A 60 -20.82 -33.05 8.94
N GLY A 61 -20.86 -33.23 10.26
CA GLY A 61 -19.77 -33.75 11.09
C GLY A 61 -19.39 -35.20 10.74
N PHE A 62 -18.56 -35.35 9.71
CA PHE A 62 -17.68 -36.50 9.55
C PHE A 62 -16.25 -35.98 9.70
N SER A 63 -15.49 -36.57 10.62
CA SER A 63 -14.04 -36.40 10.73
C SER A 63 -13.36 -36.90 9.45
N ARG A 64 -13.40 -36.10 8.39
CA ARG A 64 -12.61 -36.32 7.19
C ARG A 64 -11.21 -35.82 7.47
N VAL A 65 -10.24 -36.72 7.46
CA VAL A 65 -8.81 -36.35 7.49
C VAL A 65 -8.56 -35.49 6.27
N PHE A 66 -8.19 -34.23 6.50
CA PHE A 66 -7.92 -33.31 5.41
C PHE A 66 -6.76 -33.81 4.56
N ARG A 67 -6.99 -33.84 3.24
CA ARG A 67 -5.95 -34.16 2.26
C ARG A 67 -6.00 -33.12 1.17
N PHE A 68 -4.87 -32.46 1.00
CA PHE A 68 -4.63 -31.50 -0.07
C PHE A 68 -4.96 -32.01 -1.48
N GLU A 69 -4.95 -33.32 -1.68
CA GLU A 69 -5.21 -34.00 -2.96
C GLU A 69 -6.67 -34.04 -3.37
N GLU A 70 -7.56 -34.05 -2.40
CA GLU A 70 -8.99 -34.24 -2.63
C GLU A 70 -9.71 -32.92 -2.86
N LYS A 71 -9.01 -31.80 -2.63
CA LYS A 71 -9.57 -30.45 -2.67
C LYS A 71 -9.35 -29.80 -4.03
N SER A 72 -10.46 -29.37 -4.63
CA SER A 72 -10.49 -28.84 -6.00
C SER A 72 -10.79 -27.36 -6.08
N PHE A 73 -11.38 -26.78 -5.04
CA PHE A 73 -11.75 -25.37 -4.95
C PHE A 73 -11.41 -24.81 -3.56
N GLY A 74 -11.09 -23.53 -3.51
CA GLY A 74 -10.93 -22.82 -2.24
C GLY A 74 -11.01 -21.32 -2.37
N ALA A 75 -11.31 -20.67 -1.26
CA ALA A 75 -11.18 -19.22 -1.11
C ALA A 75 -9.85 -18.91 -0.40
N TYR A 76 -9.34 -17.69 -0.55
CA TYR A 76 -8.18 -17.25 0.20
C TYR A 76 -8.21 -15.75 0.48
N PHE A 77 -7.51 -15.35 1.53
CA PHE A 77 -7.12 -13.97 1.78
C PHE A 77 -5.73 -13.92 2.39
N GLY A 78 -5.01 -12.83 2.21
CA GLY A 78 -3.66 -12.70 2.71
C GLY A 78 -3.17 -11.27 2.77
N GLY A 79 -2.06 -11.09 3.45
CA GLY A 79 -1.34 -9.83 3.55
C GLY A 79 0.08 -9.98 3.01
N SER A 80 0.59 -8.91 2.41
CA SER A 80 1.98 -8.83 1.99
C SER A 80 2.69 -7.65 2.62
N TYR A 81 3.99 -7.81 2.82
CA TYR A 81 4.92 -6.73 3.11
C TYR A 81 5.91 -6.66 1.94
N PHE A 82 6.19 -5.46 1.47
CA PHE A 82 7.13 -5.26 0.37
C PHE A 82 8.11 -4.15 0.66
N TYR A 83 9.29 -4.28 0.06
CA TYR A 83 10.35 -3.29 0.09
C TYR A 83 10.64 -2.81 -1.32
N LEU A 84 10.62 -1.49 -1.49
CA LEU A 84 10.92 -0.82 -2.74
C LEU A 84 12.41 -0.40 -2.70
N PRO A 85 13.20 -0.70 -3.75
CA PRO A 85 14.53 -0.14 -3.86
C PRO A 85 14.45 1.39 -3.82
N SER A 86 15.49 2.05 -3.29
CA SER A 86 15.54 3.48 -2.98
C SER A 86 15.41 4.45 -4.16
N SER A 87 14.96 3.99 -5.33
CA SER A 87 14.80 4.75 -6.56
C SER A 87 13.33 4.86 -7.01
N VAL A 88 12.37 4.41 -6.22
CA VAL A 88 10.95 4.53 -6.56
C VAL A 88 10.42 5.84 -5.99
N SER A 89 10.38 6.87 -6.84
CA SER A 89 9.72 8.11 -6.51
C SER A 89 8.62 8.41 -7.51
N ALA A 90 7.38 8.42 -7.02
CA ALA A 90 6.21 8.88 -7.77
C ALA A 90 6.13 10.42 -7.84
N ILE A 91 7.03 11.12 -7.14
CA ILE A 91 6.94 12.55 -6.79
C ILE A 91 8.25 13.29 -7.14
N GLU A 92 9.33 12.57 -7.45
CA GLU A 92 10.56 13.20 -7.91
C GLU A 92 10.27 13.95 -9.21
N ASN A 93 10.74 15.20 -9.27
CA ASN A 93 10.58 16.10 -10.41
C ASN A 93 9.13 16.54 -10.73
N THR A 94 8.25 16.55 -9.73
CA THR A 94 6.86 17.03 -9.89
C THR A 94 6.60 18.40 -9.26
N SER A 95 7.61 18.96 -8.59
CA SER A 95 7.48 20.10 -7.68
C SER A 95 7.83 21.46 -8.32
N GLY A 96 7.88 21.52 -9.66
CA GLY A 96 8.28 22.71 -10.41
C GLY A 96 9.79 22.80 -10.64
N SER A 97 10.22 23.41 -11.75
CA SER A 97 11.62 23.40 -12.24
C SER A 97 12.66 24.03 -11.30
N GLN A 98 12.22 24.80 -10.31
CA GLN A 98 13.04 25.49 -9.32
C GLN A 98 13.17 24.72 -7.99
N THR A 99 12.67 23.48 -7.89
CA THR A 99 12.66 22.71 -6.64
C THR A 99 13.49 21.44 -6.72
N VAL A 100 14.11 21.10 -5.59
CA VAL A 100 14.75 19.80 -5.37
C VAL A 100 13.91 19.01 -4.37
N VAL A 101 13.51 17.80 -4.77
CA VAL A 101 12.75 16.88 -3.94
C VAL A 101 13.31 15.48 -4.11
N SER A 102 13.70 14.83 -3.01
CA SER A 102 14.02 13.40 -2.98
C SER A 102 13.39 12.77 -1.75
N ALA A 103 12.46 11.85 -1.98
CA ALA A 103 11.84 11.04 -0.94
C ALA A 103 11.43 9.70 -1.54
N PRO A 104 12.30 8.70 -1.49
CA PRO A 104 11.96 7.40 -2.03
C PRO A 104 10.86 6.75 -1.17
N LEU A 105 9.88 6.14 -1.82
CA LEU A 105 9.00 5.19 -1.17
C LEU A 105 9.84 3.94 -0.85
N GLN A 106 9.93 3.58 0.44
CA GLN A 106 10.82 2.49 0.86
C GLN A 106 10.07 1.17 1.11
N ASN A 107 8.85 1.22 1.61
CA ASN A 107 8.10 0.02 1.95
C ASN A 107 6.59 0.25 1.92
N GLY A 108 5.85 -0.84 2.06
CA GLY A 108 4.40 -0.81 2.19
C GLY A 108 3.82 -2.17 2.52
N TYR A 109 2.50 -2.19 2.54
CA TYR A 109 1.71 -3.38 2.81
C TYR A 109 0.76 -3.64 1.66
N GLY A 110 0.44 -4.91 1.44
CA GLY A 110 -0.59 -5.31 0.50
C GLY A 110 -1.61 -6.23 1.15
N ALA A 111 -2.75 -6.34 0.51
CA ALA A 111 -3.78 -7.31 0.81
C ALA A 111 -4.25 -7.96 -0.49
N GLU A 112 -4.54 -9.25 -0.43
CA GLU A 112 -5.06 -10.00 -1.57
C GLU A 112 -6.16 -10.93 -1.10
N PHE A 113 -7.22 -11.08 -1.88
CA PHE A 113 -8.28 -12.06 -1.63
C PHE A 113 -8.84 -12.59 -2.94
N GLY A 114 -9.38 -13.80 -2.90
CA GLY A 114 -10.00 -14.40 -4.08
C GLY A 114 -10.25 -15.90 -3.93
N PHE A 115 -10.11 -16.62 -5.04
CA PHE A 115 -10.38 -18.05 -5.11
C PHE A 115 -9.30 -18.81 -5.89
N MET A 116 -9.27 -20.11 -5.70
CA MET A 116 -8.30 -21.01 -6.34
C MET A 116 -8.97 -22.29 -6.82
N LEU A 117 -8.45 -22.82 -7.93
CA LEU A 117 -8.81 -24.09 -8.52
C LEU A 117 -7.60 -25.02 -8.43
N SER A 118 -7.73 -26.07 -7.64
CA SER A 118 -6.64 -27.00 -7.32
C SER A 118 -6.79 -28.31 -8.10
N ARG A 119 -5.64 -28.86 -8.50
CA ARG A 119 -5.44 -30.15 -9.16
C ARG A 119 -4.22 -30.83 -8.55
N SER A 120 -3.98 -32.10 -8.91
CA SER A 120 -2.92 -32.89 -8.30
C SER A 120 -1.51 -32.30 -8.45
N ALA A 121 -1.24 -31.62 -9.57
CA ALA A 121 0.07 -31.07 -9.92
C ALA A 121 0.27 -29.58 -9.57
N GLY A 122 -0.80 -28.88 -9.19
CA GLY A 122 -0.75 -27.44 -8.97
C GLY A 122 -2.14 -26.83 -8.87
N GLN A 123 -2.18 -25.49 -8.84
CA GLN A 123 -3.42 -24.74 -8.75
C GLN A 123 -3.37 -23.44 -9.54
N LEU A 124 -4.54 -23.00 -9.97
CA LEU A 124 -4.76 -21.66 -10.52
C LEU A 124 -5.37 -20.80 -9.42
N ARG A 125 -4.87 -19.59 -9.27
CA ARG A 125 -5.32 -18.63 -8.27
C ARG A 125 -5.78 -17.36 -8.96
N PHE A 126 -6.94 -16.83 -8.58
CA PHE A 126 -7.50 -15.59 -9.08
C PHE A 126 -7.77 -14.67 -7.89
N GLY A 127 -7.44 -13.40 -8.01
CA GLY A 127 -7.50 -12.47 -6.89
C GLY A 127 -7.80 -11.04 -7.28
N LEU A 128 -8.16 -10.26 -6.26
CA LEU A 128 -8.05 -8.81 -6.27
C LEU A 128 -6.94 -8.43 -5.29
N GLU A 129 -5.97 -7.69 -5.77
CA GLU A 129 -4.86 -7.20 -4.97
C GLU A 129 -5.02 -5.70 -4.69
N LEU A 130 -4.61 -5.30 -3.49
CA LEU A 130 -4.47 -3.92 -3.04
C LEU A 130 -3.06 -3.74 -2.49
N LEU A 131 -2.30 -2.78 -2.99
CA LEU A 131 -0.98 -2.39 -2.48
C LEU A 131 -1.04 -0.95 -1.97
N TYR A 132 -0.49 -0.76 -0.78
CA TYR A 132 -0.52 0.48 -0.03
C TYR A 132 0.88 0.83 0.47
N PRO A 133 1.69 1.49 -0.37
CA PRO A 133 2.96 2.08 0.02
C PRO A 133 2.79 3.04 1.21
N LYS A 134 3.84 3.15 2.03
CA LYS A 134 3.88 4.13 3.11
C LYS A 134 3.69 5.54 2.53
N LYS A 135 2.78 6.31 3.12
CA LYS A 135 2.58 7.72 2.74
C LYS A 135 3.85 8.53 2.96
N ILE A 136 4.08 9.49 2.09
CA ILE A 136 5.08 10.53 2.27
C ILE A 136 4.38 11.73 2.90
N THR A 137 4.91 12.24 4.00
CA THR A 137 4.31 13.33 4.78
C THR A 137 5.34 14.41 5.05
N GLN A 138 4.93 15.67 4.91
CA GLN A 138 5.74 16.85 5.20
C GLN A 138 7.10 16.85 4.49
N LEU A 139 7.10 16.42 3.22
CA LEU A 139 8.30 16.48 2.41
C LEU A 139 8.54 17.93 1.99
N SER A 140 9.61 18.52 2.51
CA SER A 140 10.03 19.88 2.17
C SER A 140 10.64 19.90 0.77
N ALA A 141 10.11 20.75 -0.11
CA ALA A 141 10.71 21.08 -1.39
C ALA A 141 11.37 22.45 -1.29
N THR A 142 12.68 22.50 -1.57
CA THR A 142 13.49 23.71 -1.42
C THR A 142 13.97 24.26 -2.75
N ASP A 143 14.25 25.56 -2.80
CA ASP A 143 14.97 26.17 -3.92
C ASP A 143 16.47 25.81 -3.91
N SER A 144 17.21 26.30 -4.90
CA SER A 144 18.66 26.08 -5.02
C SER A 144 19.48 26.74 -3.90
N LEU A 145 18.89 27.66 -3.14
CA LEU A 145 19.47 28.32 -1.98
C LEU A 145 19.09 27.63 -0.66
N GLY A 146 18.29 26.57 -0.70
CA GLY A 146 17.84 25.80 0.46
C GLY A 146 16.62 26.37 1.16
N ASN A 147 15.94 27.37 0.60
CA ASN A 147 14.72 27.90 1.21
C ASN A 147 13.52 27.02 0.89
N GLU A 148 12.67 26.77 1.88
CA GLU A 148 11.46 25.96 1.70
C GLU A 148 10.39 26.71 0.89
N LEU A 149 10.04 26.15 -0.26
CA LEU A 149 9.00 26.67 -1.15
C LEU A 149 7.64 26.03 -0.86
N MET A 150 7.62 24.77 -0.49
CA MET A 150 6.38 24.03 -0.22
C MET A 150 6.63 22.76 0.60
N SER A 151 5.58 22.33 1.29
CA SER A 151 5.48 21.00 1.92
C SER A 151 4.57 20.10 1.09
N ILE A 152 5.00 18.87 0.88
CA ILE A 152 4.34 17.87 0.04
C ILE A 152 3.88 16.68 0.90
N ASN A 153 2.60 16.34 0.80
CA ASN A 153 2.06 15.06 1.26
C ASN A 153 1.66 14.24 0.06
N SER A 154 2.04 12.96 0.01
CA SER A 154 1.66 12.10 -1.10
C SER A 154 1.27 10.71 -0.66
N GLN A 155 0.26 10.18 -1.35
CA GLN A 155 -0.29 8.86 -1.13
C GLN A 155 -0.44 8.15 -2.47
N LEU A 156 0.14 6.95 -2.53
CA LEU A 156 -0.01 6.04 -3.65
C LEU A 156 -0.93 4.88 -3.23
N LEU A 157 -1.86 4.53 -4.09
CA LEU A 157 -2.70 3.34 -3.98
C LEU A 157 -2.60 2.55 -5.28
N ILE A 158 -2.35 1.24 -5.20
CA ILE A 158 -2.36 0.37 -6.38
C ILE A 158 -3.35 -0.76 -6.15
N TRP A 159 -4.15 -1.11 -7.14
CA TRP A 159 -5.09 -2.23 -7.03
C TRP A 159 -5.41 -2.85 -8.38
N GLY A 160 -5.93 -4.07 -8.36
CA GLY A 160 -6.53 -4.68 -9.54
C GLY A 160 -6.56 -6.21 -9.51
N PRO A 161 -7.13 -6.83 -10.55
CA PRO A 161 -7.22 -8.28 -10.62
C PRO A 161 -5.86 -8.93 -10.92
N THR A 162 -5.64 -10.09 -10.30
CA THR A 162 -4.45 -10.93 -10.45
C THR A 162 -4.84 -12.37 -10.78
N ALA A 163 -3.98 -13.05 -11.51
CA ALA A 163 -4.07 -14.49 -11.74
C ALA A 163 -2.67 -15.11 -11.61
N ALA A 164 -2.58 -16.31 -11.03
CA ALA A 164 -1.33 -17.04 -10.87
C ALA A 164 -1.51 -18.53 -11.13
N LEU A 165 -0.49 -19.12 -11.74
CA LEU A 165 -0.24 -20.56 -11.74
C LEU A 165 0.70 -20.88 -10.59
N GLU A 166 0.35 -21.92 -9.85
CA GLU A 166 1.12 -22.42 -8.73
C GLU A 166 1.42 -23.91 -8.95
N ILE A 167 2.70 -24.25 -8.99
CA ILE A 167 3.20 -25.59 -9.24
C ILE A 167 3.66 -26.17 -7.92
N PHE A 168 3.21 -27.39 -7.60
CA PHE A 168 3.65 -28.10 -6.40
C PHE A 168 4.98 -28.78 -6.68
N LEU A 169 6.07 -28.26 -6.11
CA LEU A 169 7.41 -28.82 -6.20
C LEU A 169 7.59 -30.01 -5.25
N ILE A 170 7.03 -29.90 -4.05
CA ILE A 170 6.96 -30.95 -3.04
C ILE A 170 5.53 -30.99 -2.55
N LYS A 171 5.01 -32.19 -2.31
CA LYS A 171 3.62 -32.40 -1.92
C LYS A 171 3.53 -33.54 -0.92
N GLU A 172 3.18 -33.18 0.30
CA GLU A 172 2.87 -34.09 1.41
C GLU A 172 1.43 -33.83 1.87
N SER A 173 0.92 -34.66 2.78
CA SER A 173 -0.46 -34.55 3.28
C SER A 173 -0.76 -33.22 3.97
N GLU A 174 0.24 -32.65 4.64
CA GLU A 174 0.11 -31.44 5.49
C GLU A 174 1.06 -30.31 5.07
N PHE A 175 1.85 -30.52 4.01
CA PHE A 175 2.87 -29.59 3.57
C PHE A 175 2.99 -29.56 2.05
N ARG A 176 3.18 -28.37 1.47
CA ARG A 176 3.57 -28.22 0.07
C ARG A 176 4.66 -27.17 -0.10
N LEU A 177 5.63 -27.46 -0.96
CA LEU A 177 6.52 -26.45 -1.53
C LEU A 177 5.94 -26.02 -2.87
N ILE A 178 5.72 -24.72 -3.04
CA ILE A 178 5.00 -24.14 -4.16
C ILE A 178 5.90 -23.15 -4.89
N PHE A 179 5.96 -23.27 -6.21
CA PHE A 179 6.46 -22.20 -7.08
C PHE A 179 5.27 -21.50 -7.73
N SER A 180 5.22 -20.18 -7.63
CA SER A 180 4.13 -19.36 -8.16
C SER A 180 4.66 -18.44 -9.25
N PHE A 181 3.91 -18.31 -10.34
CA PHE A 181 4.10 -17.30 -11.37
C PHE A 181 2.75 -16.73 -11.77
N GLY A 182 2.65 -15.41 -11.89
CA GLY A 182 1.37 -14.76 -12.17
C GLY A 182 1.50 -13.40 -12.84
N ALA A 183 0.35 -12.89 -13.24
CA ALA A 183 0.19 -11.57 -13.85
C ALA A 183 -1.11 -10.90 -13.40
N GLY A 184 -1.19 -9.59 -13.52
CA GLY A 184 -2.38 -8.81 -13.17
C GLY A 184 -2.49 -7.50 -13.93
N LEU A 185 -3.69 -6.93 -13.93
CA LEU A 185 -3.93 -5.57 -14.41
C LEU A 185 -3.93 -4.63 -13.21
N SER A 186 -2.90 -3.81 -13.07
CA SER A 186 -2.71 -2.94 -11.93
C SER A 186 -3.07 -1.51 -12.28
N GLN A 187 -3.89 -0.88 -11.46
CA GLN A 187 -4.24 0.54 -11.54
C GLN A 187 -3.57 1.27 -10.38
N ALA A 188 -2.86 2.34 -10.68
CA ALA A 188 -2.26 3.24 -9.69
C ALA A 188 -3.04 4.54 -9.61
N ARG A 189 -3.16 5.07 -8.40
CA ARG A 189 -3.64 6.41 -8.11
C ARG A 189 -2.68 7.09 -7.14
N VAL A 190 -2.17 8.23 -7.57
CA VAL A 190 -1.31 9.12 -6.79
C VAL A 190 -2.14 10.34 -6.42
N LEU A 191 -2.20 10.64 -5.13
CA LEU A 191 -2.75 11.86 -4.58
C LEU A 191 -1.60 12.64 -3.96
N THR A 192 -1.31 13.83 -4.47
CA THR A 192 -0.24 14.69 -3.96
C THR A 192 -0.82 16.05 -3.59
N GLU A 193 -0.67 16.41 -2.32
CA GLU A 193 -1.09 17.70 -1.77
C GLU A 193 0.14 18.60 -1.65
N TYR A 194 0.03 19.80 -2.24
CA TYR A 194 1.07 20.82 -2.20
C TYR A 194 0.60 21.97 -1.32
N THR A 195 1.38 22.28 -0.29
CA THR A 195 1.16 23.44 0.60
C THR A 195 2.31 24.42 0.41
N LEU A 196 2.05 25.55 -0.25
CA LEU A 196 3.07 26.55 -0.56
C LEU A 196 3.36 27.45 0.64
N THR A 197 4.62 27.81 0.83
CA THR A 197 5.04 28.85 1.78
C THR A 197 4.83 30.24 1.16
N ALA A 198 5.03 31.31 1.94
CA ALA A 198 5.01 32.67 1.39
C ALA A 198 6.04 32.86 0.27
N GLN A 199 7.20 32.20 0.39
CA GLN A 199 8.23 32.21 -0.66
C GLN A 199 7.78 31.39 -1.88
N GLY A 200 7.17 30.22 -1.67
CA GLY A 200 6.57 29.44 -2.76
C GLY A 200 5.53 30.23 -3.57
N LEU A 201 4.66 30.98 -2.91
CA LEU A 201 3.67 31.85 -3.58
C LEU A 201 4.32 32.96 -4.41
N ALA A 202 5.47 33.48 -3.95
CA ALA A 202 6.25 34.46 -4.70
C ALA A 202 6.98 33.84 -5.91
N THR A 203 7.49 32.62 -5.77
CA THR A 203 8.17 31.87 -6.84
C THR A 203 7.20 31.36 -7.90
N TYR A 204 5.98 30.96 -7.51
CA TYR A 204 4.95 30.40 -8.39
C TYR A 204 3.70 31.30 -8.40
N PRO A 205 3.76 32.49 -9.03
CA PRO A 205 2.64 33.42 -9.02
C PRO A 205 1.40 32.80 -9.68
N GLY A 206 0.26 32.89 -8.99
CA GLY A 206 -1.02 32.34 -9.45
C GLY A 206 -1.27 30.88 -9.05
N VAL A 207 -0.29 30.19 -8.44
CA VAL A 207 -0.47 28.87 -7.84
C VAL A 207 -0.77 29.05 -6.35
N VAL A 208 -1.84 28.42 -5.87
CA VAL A 208 -2.19 28.32 -4.44
C VAL A 208 -2.06 26.89 -3.99
N ASN A 209 -2.30 26.60 -2.70
CA ASN A 209 -2.37 25.23 -2.21
C ASN A 209 -3.34 24.41 -3.06
N TYR A 210 -2.89 23.25 -3.53
CA TYR A 210 -3.66 22.42 -4.44
C TYR A 210 -3.38 20.94 -4.23
N THR A 211 -4.32 20.10 -4.68
CA THR A 211 -4.17 18.65 -4.71
C THR A 211 -4.12 18.19 -6.16
N GLU A 212 -3.02 17.57 -6.53
CA GLU A 212 -2.85 16.87 -7.80
C GLU A 212 -3.28 15.41 -7.63
N GLU A 213 -4.18 14.96 -8.49
CA GLU A 213 -4.56 13.56 -8.57
C GLU A 213 -4.14 13.01 -9.94
N ALA A 214 -3.39 11.92 -9.95
CA ALA A 214 -2.92 11.29 -11.17
C ALA A 214 -3.16 9.77 -11.16
N THR A 215 -3.54 9.20 -12.29
CA THR A 215 -3.82 7.77 -12.44
C THR A 215 -3.02 7.14 -13.57
N SER A 216 -2.72 5.85 -13.44
CA SER A 216 -2.04 5.06 -14.47
C SER A 216 -2.47 3.60 -14.38
N SER A 217 -2.29 2.84 -15.45
CA SER A 217 -2.49 1.40 -15.45
C SER A 217 -1.32 0.69 -16.12
N THR A 218 -1.04 -0.53 -15.66
CA THR A 218 0.02 -1.36 -16.23
C THR A 218 -0.29 -2.84 -16.04
N VAL A 219 0.43 -3.69 -16.77
CA VAL A 219 0.47 -5.13 -16.50
C VAL A 219 1.55 -5.37 -15.46
N SER A 220 1.19 -6.04 -14.37
CA SER A 220 2.15 -6.54 -13.39
C SER A 220 2.40 -8.02 -13.62
N THR A 221 3.64 -8.46 -13.36
CA THR A 221 4.01 -9.87 -13.36
C THR A 221 4.79 -10.19 -12.09
N PHE A 222 4.69 -11.41 -11.59
CA PHE A 222 5.40 -11.81 -10.39
C PHE A 222 5.78 -13.28 -10.39
N GLY A 223 6.80 -13.59 -9.61
CA GLY A 223 7.21 -14.96 -9.30
C GLY A 223 7.53 -15.09 -7.80
N ALA A 224 7.22 -16.24 -7.21
CA ALA A 224 7.47 -16.52 -5.81
C ALA A 224 7.77 -17.99 -5.54
N LEU A 225 8.53 -18.23 -4.47
CA LEU A 225 8.59 -19.52 -3.79
C LEU A 225 7.79 -19.42 -2.49
N GLY A 226 7.01 -20.44 -2.17
CA GLY A 226 6.27 -20.48 -0.92
C GLY A 226 6.13 -21.87 -0.33
N THR A 227 5.89 -21.91 0.97
CA THR A 227 5.60 -23.12 1.74
C THR A 227 4.20 -23.02 2.31
N GLU A 228 3.38 -23.98 1.95
CA GLU A 228 2.03 -24.14 2.47
C GLU A 228 2.03 -25.23 3.53
N PHE A 229 1.38 -24.96 4.66
CA PHE A 229 1.20 -25.93 5.74
C PHE A 229 -0.26 -25.95 6.18
N LEU A 230 -0.74 -27.12 6.57
CA LEU A 230 -2.03 -27.27 7.21
C LEU A 230 -2.03 -26.51 8.54
N PHE A 231 -2.99 -25.61 8.71
CA PHE A 231 -3.11 -24.80 9.92
C PHE A 231 -4.15 -25.40 10.87
N VAL A 232 -5.39 -25.56 10.40
CA VAL A 232 -6.48 -26.21 11.16
C VAL A 232 -7.53 -26.75 10.19
N ASP A 233 -7.94 -28.00 10.37
CA ASP A 233 -8.98 -28.69 9.58
C ASP A 233 -8.82 -28.55 8.06
N ASN A 234 -9.48 -27.58 7.44
CA ASN A 234 -9.43 -27.29 5.99
C ASN A 234 -8.78 -25.94 5.65
N VAL A 235 -8.15 -25.31 6.65
CA VAL A 235 -7.44 -24.05 6.53
C VAL A 235 -5.95 -24.32 6.43
N ALA A 236 -5.33 -23.82 5.37
CA ALA A 236 -3.89 -23.82 5.20
C ALA A 236 -3.33 -22.40 5.28
N ALA A 237 -2.09 -22.27 5.74
CA ALA A 237 -1.33 -21.04 5.67
C ALA A 237 -0.19 -21.20 4.67
N LEU A 238 -0.04 -20.22 3.78
CA LEU A 238 1.03 -20.14 2.79
C LEU A 238 1.90 -18.93 3.10
N PHE A 239 3.15 -19.18 3.45
CA PHE A 239 4.19 -18.17 3.48
C PHE A 239 4.95 -18.17 2.15
N SER A 240 5.17 -17.01 1.54
CA SER A 240 5.89 -16.91 0.27
C SER A 240 6.82 -15.69 0.22
N LEU A 241 7.91 -15.85 -0.50
CA LEU A 241 8.87 -14.81 -0.85
C LEU A 241 8.92 -14.71 -2.37
N GLY A 242 8.88 -13.50 -2.89
CA GLY A 242 8.82 -13.29 -4.34
C GLY A 242 9.35 -11.95 -4.79
N TYR A 243 9.34 -11.79 -6.10
CA TYR A 243 9.66 -10.55 -6.78
C TYR A 243 8.54 -10.22 -7.77
N ARG A 244 8.19 -8.93 -7.82
CA ARG A 244 7.19 -8.38 -8.71
C ARG A 244 7.80 -7.36 -9.63
N TYR A 245 7.50 -7.48 -10.91
CA TYR A 245 7.76 -6.47 -11.92
C TYR A 245 6.47 -5.67 -12.20
N MET A 246 6.54 -4.36 -12.02
CA MET A 246 5.41 -3.46 -12.23
C MET A 246 5.95 -2.09 -12.60
N ASN A 247 5.65 -1.60 -13.80
CA ASN A 247 6.15 -0.30 -14.27
C ASN A 247 5.02 0.51 -14.93
N PHE A 248 4.73 1.67 -14.35
CA PHE A 248 3.76 2.62 -14.86
C PHE A 248 4.48 3.64 -15.75
N THR A 249 4.17 3.66 -17.04
CA THR A 249 4.92 4.47 -18.02
C THR A 249 4.37 5.87 -18.21
N SER A 250 3.08 6.10 -17.96
CA SER A 250 2.45 7.41 -18.06
C SER A 250 1.35 7.55 -17.02
N PHE A 251 1.41 8.62 -16.24
CA PHE A 251 0.30 9.07 -15.41
C PHE A 251 -0.48 10.16 -16.13
N ASN A 252 -1.80 10.17 -15.95
CA ASN A 252 -2.69 11.21 -16.46
C ASN A 252 -3.34 11.94 -15.29
N HIS A 253 -3.57 13.24 -15.42
CA HIS A 253 -4.31 14.01 -14.44
C HIS A 253 -5.76 13.50 -14.36
N ALA A 254 -6.24 13.20 -13.16
CA ALA A 254 -7.61 12.77 -12.96
C ALA A 254 -8.62 13.93 -12.94
N ARG A 255 -8.12 15.17 -12.80
CA ARG A 255 -8.92 16.40 -12.70
C ARG A 255 -8.17 17.57 -13.33
N SER A 256 -8.93 18.52 -13.88
CA SER A 256 -8.36 19.78 -14.36
C SER A 256 -8.04 20.72 -13.20
N GLY A 257 -7.02 21.55 -13.35
CA GLY A 257 -6.62 22.54 -12.34
C GLY A 257 -5.34 23.30 -12.73
N THR A 258 -4.88 24.16 -11.85
CA THR A 258 -3.58 24.84 -11.99
C THR A 258 -2.55 24.11 -11.14
N ALA A 259 -1.57 23.49 -11.80
CA ALA A 259 -0.43 22.83 -11.17
C ALA A 259 0.83 23.72 -11.26
N LEU A 260 1.90 23.32 -10.58
CA LEU A 260 3.21 24.00 -10.65
C LEU A 260 3.80 24.05 -12.07
N THR A 261 3.40 23.13 -12.95
CA THR A 261 3.80 23.07 -14.35
C THR A 261 2.88 23.85 -15.30
N GLY A 262 1.80 24.46 -14.78
CA GLY A 262 0.80 25.21 -15.53
C GLY A 262 -0.60 24.61 -15.45
N THR A 263 -1.47 24.95 -16.40
CA THR A 263 -2.83 24.41 -16.47
C THR A 263 -2.79 22.94 -16.85
N ALA A 264 -3.38 22.09 -16.00
CA ALA A 264 -3.59 20.67 -16.24
C ALA A 264 -5.05 20.43 -16.63
N GLU A 265 -5.27 19.60 -17.65
CA GLU A 265 -6.61 19.16 -18.06
C GLU A 265 -6.83 17.72 -17.62
N SER A 266 -8.06 17.38 -17.24
CA SER A 266 -8.40 15.99 -16.94
C SER A 266 -8.13 15.09 -18.15
N GLY A 267 -7.42 13.98 -17.91
CA GLY A 267 -6.98 13.04 -18.93
C GLY A 267 -5.68 13.42 -19.64
N SER A 268 -5.16 14.65 -19.46
CA SER A 268 -3.86 15.02 -20.03
C SER A 268 -2.73 14.32 -19.27
N SER A 269 -1.62 14.07 -19.95
CA SER A 269 -0.43 13.50 -19.32
C SER A 269 0.06 14.38 -18.18
N ALA A 270 0.31 13.76 -17.03
CA ALA A 270 1.03 14.37 -15.93
C ALA A 270 2.51 14.41 -16.31
N LEU A 271 3.06 15.60 -16.43
CA LEU A 271 4.44 15.80 -16.85
C LEU A 271 5.36 16.02 -15.64
N THR A 272 6.62 15.68 -15.82
CA THR A 272 7.72 16.09 -14.96
C THR A 272 8.13 17.52 -15.29
N ASN A 273 8.97 18.12 -14.44
CA ASN A 273 9.57 19.44 -14.67
C ASN A 273 10.37 19.54 -15.99
N ALA A 274 10.85 18.41 -16.53
CA ALA A 274 11.56 18.35 -17.80
C ALA A 274 10.61 18.27 -19.02
N GLY A 275 9.30 18.14 -18.79
CA GLY A 275 8.30 17.95 -19.84
C GLY A 275 8.06 16.49 -20.24
N ASP A 276 8.81 15.55 -19.65
CA ASP A 276 8.62 14.11 -19.89
C ASP A 276 7.37 13.60 -19.16
N ALA A 277 6.72 12.57 -19.70
CA ALA A 277 5.62 11.89 -19.02
C ALA A 277 6.08 11.29 -17.69
N ARG A 278 5.32 11.54 -16.62
CA ARG A 278 5.58 10.97 -15.30
C ARG A 278 5.42 9.44 -15.40
N SER A 279 6.45 8.74 -14.94
CA SER A 279 6.50 7.28 -14.87
C SER A 279 6.92 6.84 -13.47
N MET A 280 6.66 5.58 -13.13
CA MET A 280 7.02 4.99 -11.84
C MET A 280 7.32 3.50 -12.02
N ASN A 281 8.56 3.11 -11.74
CA ASN A 281 8.91 1.71 -11.60
C ASN A 281 8.57 1.24 -10.18
N PHE A 282 7.51 0.44 -10.04
CA PHE A 282 7.05 -0.13 -8.78
C PHE A 282 7.47 -1.59 -8.62
N SER A 283 8.61 -1.99 -9.19
CA SER A 283 9.12 -3.36 -9.04
C SER A 283 9.73 -3.55 -7.65
N HIS A 284 9.41 -4.65 -6.98
CA HIS A 284 9.78 -4.88 -5.58
C HIS A 284 9.90 -6.35 -5.22
N ALA A 285 10.69 -6.62 -4.20
CA ALA A 285 10.64 -7.88 -3.46
C ALA A 285 9.49 -7.82 -2.44
N TYR A 286 8.85 -8.95 -2.20
CA TYR A 286 7.78 -9.06 -1.21
C TYR A 286 7.85 -10.36 -0.41
N ALA A 287 7.30 -10.30 0.80
CA ALA A 287 6.92 -11.45 1.60
C ALA A 287 5.39 -11.44 1.77
N ASN A 288 4.75 -12.60 1.68
CA ASN A 288 3.30 -12.72 1.78
C ASN A 288 2.91 -13.90 2.68
N LEU A 289 1.89 -13.68 3.51
CA LEU A 289 1.17 -14.70 4.25
C LEU A 289 -0.29 -14.78 3.75
N LEU A 290 -0.68 -15.92 3.18
CA LEU A 290 -2.05 -16.19 2.74
C LEU A 290 -2.69 -17.28 3.60
N PHE A 291 -3.97 -17.12 3.92
CA PHE A 291 -4.84 -18.14 4.48
C PHE A 291 -5.76 -18.67 3.39
N ARG A 292 -5.89 -19.99 3.33
CA ARG A 292 -6.59 -20.72 2.27
C ARG A 292 -7.62 -21.64 2.88
N PHE A 293 -8.84 -21.55 2.39
CA PHE A 293 -10.01 -22.29 2.87
C PHE A 293 -10.44 -23.24 1.77
N TYR A 294 -10.21 -24.53 1.98
CA TYR A 294 -10.48 -25.57 0.99
C TYR A 294 -11.86 -26.18 1.22
N PHE A 295 -12.59 -26.43 0.12
CA PHE A 295 -13.91 -27.06 0.11
C PHE A 295 -13.84 -28.43 -0.56
#